data_AF-A0A973GEL2-F1
#
_entry.id   AF-A0A973GEL2-F1
#
_cell.length_a   1.000
_cell.length_b   1.000
_cell.length_c   1.000
_cell.angle_alpha   90.00
_cell.angle_beta   90.00
_cell.angle_gamma   90.00
#
_symmetry.space_group_name_H-M   'P 1'
#
loop_
_entity.id
_entity.type
_entity.pdbx_description
1 polymer ?
#
loop_
_entity_poly.entity_id
_entity_poly.type
_entity_poly.pdbx_seq_one_letter_code
_entity_poly.pdbx_strand_id
1 'polypeptide(L)' 'AQTALGASVRGSLALVRCAKVWAASQGRSYVIPDDVKLLAEPVLAHRLILDTEAEFAGVTARQVVARILADVEPPATRA' A
#
# COMPACT_ATOMS: atom_id res chain seq x y z
N ALA A 1 4.49 -11.58 -13.46
CA ALA A 1 3.99 -10.95 -12.22
C ALA A 1 4.91 -11.41 -11.08
N GLN A 2 4.88 -10.78 -9.90
CA GLN A 2 5.58 -11.28 -8.69
C GLN A 2 4.57 -11.74 -7.62
N THR A 3 3.30 -11.81 -7.99
CA THR A 3 2.16 -12.05 -7.10
C THR A 3 1.18 -12.98 -7.79
N ALA A 4 0.88 -14.10 -7.15
CA ALA A 4 -0.22 -14.98 -7.53
C ALA A 4 -1.60 -14.35 -7.19
N LEU A 5 -1.68 -13.56 -6.11
CA LEU A 5 -2.89 -12.81 -5.75
C LEU A 5 -2.53 -11.44 -5.16
N GLY A 6 -3.09 -10.39 -5.76
CA GLY A 6 -2.95 -9.01 -5.30
C GLY A 6 -3.87 -8.63 -4.13
N ALA A 7 -3.82 -7.37 -3.73
CA ALA A 7 -4.70 -6.84 -2.70
C ALA A 7 -6.17 -6.81 -3.18
N SER A 8 -7.08 -7.35 -2.37
CA SER A 8 -8.53 -7.27 -2.61
C SER A 8 -9.11 -5.89 -2.31
N VAL A 9 -10.38 -5.66 -2.69
CA VAL A 9 -11.17 -4.47 -2.30
C VAL A 9 -11.13 -4.22 -0.78
N ARG A 10 -11.06 -5.27 0.05
CA ARG A 10 -10.92 -5.13 1.51
C ARG A 10 -9.60 -4.46 1.91
N GLY A 11 -8.52 -4.74 1.19
CA GLY A 11 -7.22 -4.09 1.39
C GLY A 11 -7.29 -2.59 1.09
N SER A 12 -7.89 -2.22 -0.04
CA SER A 12 -8.09 -0.82 -0.41
C SER A 12 -8.94 -0.06 0.61
N LEU A 13 -10.05 -0.67 1.06
CA LEU A 13 -10.92 -0.05 2.07
C LEU A 13 -10.22 0.12 3.42
N ALA A 14 -9.42 -0.88 3.83
CA ALA A 14 -8.60 -0.78 5.04
C ALA A 14 -7.59 0.37 4.94
N LEU A 15 -6.91 0.51 3.80
CA LEU A 15 -5.93 1.58 3.58
C LEU A 15 -6.58 2.97 3.65
N VAL A 16 -7.75 3.15 3.03
CA VAL A 16 -8.51 4.42 3.10
C VAL A 16 -8.91 4.75 4.55
N ARG A 17 -9.37 3.76 5.32
CA ARG A 17 -9.75 3.97 6.72
C ARG A 17 -8.55 4.35 7.58
N CYS A 18 -7.45 3.61 7.46
CA CYS A 18 -6.21 3.90 8.17
C CYS A 18 -5.68 5.29 7.82
N ALA A 19 -5.65 5.68 6.55
CA ALA A 19 -5.17 6.99 6.12
C ALA A 19 -6.02 8.13 6.69
N LYS A 20 -7.36 7.99 6.71
CA LYS A 20 -8.26 8.99 7.32
C LYS A 20 -8.03 9.14 8.82
N VAL A 21 -7.94 8.02 9.54
CA VAL A 21 -7.70 8.05 11.00
C VAL A 21 -6.32 8.64 11.30
N TRP A 22 -5.30 8.28 10.52
CA TRP A 22 -3.96 8.83 10.65
C TRP A 22 -3.94 10.34 10.40
N ALA A 23 -4.54 10.83 9.32
CA ALA A 23 -4.64 12.27 9.06
C ALA A 23 -5.35 13.01 10.21
N ALA A 24 -6.46 12.45 10.70
CA ALA A 24 -7.20 13.00 11.82
C ALA A 24 -6.37 13.01 13.13
N SER A 25 -5.59 11.96 13.40
CA SER A 25 -4.71 11.92 14.58
C SER A 25 -3.55 12.92 14.49
N GLN A 26 -3.19 13.35 13.28
CA GLN A 26 -2.24 14.43 13.03
C GLN A 26 -2.90 15.83 12.99
N GLY A 27 -4.17 15.96 13.40
CA GLY A 27 -4.90 17.23 13.43
C GLY A 27 -5.33 17.74 12.05
N ARG A 28 -5.24 16.93 10.99
CA ARG A 28 -5.63 17.30 9.63
C ARG A 28 -7.02 16.77 9.28
N SER A 29 -7.81 17.57 8.58
CA SER A 29 -9.14 17.19 8.08
C SER A 29 -9.10 16.47 6.72
N TYR A 30 -7.92 16.25 6.16
CA TYR A 30 -7.72 15.64 4.85
C TYR A 30 -6.46 14.77 4.81
N VAL A 31 -6.52 13.73 3.99
CA VAL A 31 -5.40 12.80 3.71
C VAL A 31 -4.44 13.44 2.72
N ILE A 32 -3.14 13.23 2.93
CA ILE A 32 -2.09 13.58 1.95
C ILE A 32 -1.46 12.30 1.37
N PRO A 33 -0.80 12.35 0.19
CA PRO A 33 -0.17 11.18 -0.42
C PRO A 33 0.80 10.44 0.52
N ASP A 34 1.53 11.17 1.37
CA ASP A 34 2.49 10.58 2.30
C ASP A 34 1.82 9.71 3.38
N ASP A 35 0.57 9.99 3.77
CA ASP A 35 -0.19 9.11 4.67
C ASP A 35 -0.44 7.75 4.02
N VAL A 36 -0.77 7.76 2.71
CA VAL A 36 -1.03 6.54 1.94
C VAL A 36 0.27 5.75 1.79
N LYS A 37 1.38 6.42 1.43
CA LYS A 37 2.70 5.80 1.30
C LYS A 37 3.16 5.16 2.60
N LEU A 38 3.01 5.86 3.72
CA LEU A 38 3.39 5.36 5.05
C LEU A 38 2.61 4.10 5.45
N LEU A 39 1.31 4.06 5.13
CA LEU A 39 0.41 3.00 5.60
C LEU A 39 0.28 1.83 4.62
N ALA A 40 0.72 1.97 3.37
CA ALA A 40 0.55 0.95 2.35
C ALA A 40 1.24 -0.37 2.70
N GLU A 41 2.50 -0.35 3.17
CA GLU A 41 3.23 -1.56 3.57
C GLU A 41 2.54 -2.32 4.73
N PRO A 42 2.30 -1.71 5.91
CA PRO A 42 1.68 -2.41 7.01
C PRO A 42 0.24 -2.87 6.71
N VAL A 43 -0.50 -2.18 5.83
CA VAL A 43 -1.89 -2.55 5.48
C VAL A 43 -1.97 -3.63 4.39
N LEU A 44 -1.08 -3.60 3.40
CA LEU A 44 -1.22 -4.43 2.19
C LEU A 44 -0.27 -5.62 2.15
N ALA A 45 0.95 -5.54 2.71
CA ALA A 45 1.97 -6.56 2.50
C ALA A 45 1.51 -7.95 2.97
N HIS A 46 0.84 -8.03 4.13
CA HIS A 46 0.32 -9.29 4.69
C HIS A 46 -0.94 -9.81 3.95
N ARG A 47 -1.36 -9.15 2.87
CA ARG A 47 -2.55 -9.51 2.07
C ARG A 47 -2.19 -9.97 0.65
N LEU A 48 -0.91 -9.96 0.30
CA LEU A 48 -0.42 -10.42 -1.00
C LEU A 48 -0.05 -11.90 -0.92
N ILE A 49 -0.36 -12.65 -1.97
CA ILE A 49 0.18 -13.99 -2.19
C ILE A 49 1.19 -13.87 -3.32
N LEU A 50 2.44 -14.22 -3.02
CA LEU A 50 3.51 -14.22 -4.01
C LEU A 50 3.38 -15.45 -4.92
N ASP A 51 3.89 -15.35 -6.14
CA ASP A 51 4.10 -16.55 -6.95
C ASP A 51 5.33 -17.32 -6.46
N THR A 52 5.35 -18.61 -6.77
CA THR A 52 6.36 -19.55 -6.26
C THR A 52 7.76 -19.14 -6.70
N GLU A 53 7.92 -18.66 -7.93
CA GLU A 53 9.18 -18.17 -8.47
C GLU A 53 9.72 -16.96 -7.68
N ALA A 54 8.85 -16.00 -7.32
CA ALA A 54 9.24 -14.85 -6.49
C ALA A 54 9.65 -15.28 -5.08
N GLU A 55 8.93 -16.22 -4.46
CA GLU A 55 9.31 -16.77 -3.16
C GLU A 55 10.68 -17.45 -3.20
N PHE A 56 10.94 -18.29 -4.21
CA PHE A 56 12.24 -18.93 -4.42
C PHE A 56 13.38 -17.91 -4.65
N ALA A 57 13.08 -16.78 -5.30
CA ALA A 57 14.03 -15.70 -5.50
C ALA A 57 14.23 -14.82 -4.24
N GLY A 58 13.59 -15.14 -3.12
CA GLY A 58 13.70 -14.39 -1.86
C GLY A 58 12.94 -13.05 -1.87
N VAL A 59 12.00 -12.86 -2.80
CA VAL A 59 11.15 -11.68 -2.83
C VAL A 59 10.16 -11.72 -1.66
N THR A 60 9.98 -10.57 -1.02
CA THR A 60 8.98 -10.38 0.04
C THR A 60 7.84 -9.50 -0.42
N ALA A 61 6.64 -9.71 0.14
CA ALA A 61 5.49 -8.86 -0.13
C ALA A 61 5.75 -7.39 0.21
N ARG A 62 6.59 -7.11 1.23
CA ARG A 62 7.05 -5.77 1.57
C ARG A 62 7.82 -5.11 0.43
N GLN A 63 8.76 -5.84 -0.19
CA GLN A 63 9.51 -5.36 -1.35
C GLN A 63 8.62 -5.14 -2.58
N VAL A 64 7.55 -5.94 -2.74
CA VAL A 64 6.57 -5.71 -3.81
C VAL A 64 5.83 -4.40 -3.57
N VAL A 65 5.30 -4.17 -2.36
CA VAL A 65 4.62 -2.91 -2.03
C VAL A 65 5.57 -1.71 -2.17
N ALA A 66 6.80 -1.81 -1.67
CA ALA A 66 7.79 -0.74 -1.78
C ALA A 66 8.10 -0.37 -3.24
N ARG A 67 8.23 -1.37 -4.13
CA ARG A 67 8.43 -1.15 -5.57
C ARG A 67 7.24 -0.47 -6.22
N ILE A 68 6.02 -0.88 -5.90
CA ILE A 68 4.80 -0.23 -6.39
C ILE A 68 4.76 1.24 -5.95
N LEU A 69 5.07 1.53 -4.68
CA LEU A 69 5.09 2.91 -4.17
C LEU A 69 6.17 3.79 -4.82
N ALA A 70 7.27 3.20 -5.27
CA ALA A 70 8.33 3.92 -5.97
C ALA A 70 7.98 4.20 -7.45
N ASP A 71 7.14 3.36 -8.06
CA ASP A 71 6.73 3.48 -9.47
C ASP A 71 5.47 4.33 -9.65
N VAL A 72 4.61 4.41 -8.63
CA VAL A 72 3.35 5.18 -8.68
C VAL A 72 3.60 6.64 -8.28
N GLU A 73 3.49 7.53 -9.25
CA GLU A 73 3.58 8.99 -9.04
C GLU A 73 2.40 9.48 -8.15
N PRO A 74 2.67 10.26 -7.09
CA PRO A 74 1.61 10.89 -6.30
C PRO A 74 0.80 11.91 -7.13
N PRO A 75 -0.47 12.15 -6.76
CA PRO A 75 -1.29 13.15 -7.45
C PRO A 75 -0.71 14.56 -7.30
N ALA A 76 -0.55 15.28 -8.41
CA ALA A 76 -0.01 16.64 -8.45
C ALA A 76 -1.04 17.74 -8.14
N THR A 77 -2.33 17.42 -8.23
CA THR A 77 -3.43 18.37 -8.02
C THR A 77 -4.45 17.79 -7.05
N ARG A 78 -5.14 18.68 -6.32
CA ARG A 78 -6.29 18.29 -5.52
C ARG A 78 -7.49 18.07 -6.44
N ALA A 79 -8.21 16.97 -6.23
CA ALA A 79 -9.52 16.74 -6.85
C ALA A 79 -10.61 17.59 -6.18
#